data_AF-A0AAQ2FPR2-F1
#
_entry.id   AF-A0AAQ2FPR2-F1
#
_cell.length_a   1.000
_cell.length_b   1.000
_cell.length_c   1.000
_cell.angle_alpha   90.00
_cell.angle_beta   90.00
_cell.angle_gamma   90.00
#
_symmetry.space_group_name_H-M   'P 1'
#
loop_
_entity.id
_entity.type
_entity.pdbx_description
1 polymer ?
#
loop_
_entity_poly.entity_id
_entity_poly.type
_entity_poly.pdbx_seq_one_letter_code
_entity_poly.pdbx_strand_id
1 'polypeptide(L)'
;MSATTSQRVALILIDMQQGMATEEAGERNNPQAETNIQRLLTVWRHRDEPVVHVRHLSRLPSSPFCRSFYHSPLSISCVASTVGL
;
A
#
# COMPACT_ATOMS: atom_id res chain seq x y z
N MET A 1 -11.92 39.25 4.58
CA MET A 1 -11.29 38.07 5.21
C MET A 1 -11.20 36.99 4.15
N SER A 2 -10.06 36.84 3.49
CA SER A 2 -9.89 35.77 2.48
C SER A 2 -9.71 34.45 3.21
N ALA A 3 -10.59 33.49 2.95
CA ALA A 3 -10.41 32.12 3.44
C ALA A 3 -9.17 31.52 2.78
N THR A 4 -8.14 31.22 3.57
CA THR A 4 -7.03 30.40 3.15
C THR A 4 -7.56 28.97 3.00
N THR A 5 -7.85 28.55 1.78
CA THR A 5 -8.16 27.14 1.48
C THR A 5 -6.92 26.33 1.82
N SER A 6 -6.93 25.66 2.96
CA SER A 6 -5.91 24.68 3.32
C SER A 6 -5.85 23.63 2.22
N GLN A 7 -4.77 23.63 1.44
CA GLN A 7 -4.56 22.67 0.36
C GLN A 7 -4.25 21.33 1.00
N ARG A 8 -5.26 20.47 1.15
CA ARG A 8 -5.07 19.10 1.63
C ARG A 8 -4.31 18.29 0.58
N VAL A 9 -3.29 17.55 1.02
CA VAL A 9 -2.44 16.74 0.16
C VAL A 9 -2.70 15.27 0.44
N ALA A 10 -3.12 14.52 -0.57
CA ALA A 10 -3.36 13.09 -0.43
C ALA A 10 -2.11 12.25 -0.69
N LEU A 11 -1.92 11.17 0.09
CA LEU A 11 -0.98 10.09 -0.21
C LEU A 11 -1.73 8.97 -0.92
N ILE A 12 -1.32 8.64 -2.15
CA ILE A 12 -1.90 7.55 -2.94
C ILE A 12 -0.87 6.42 -3.03
N LEU A 13 -1.20 5.27 -2.46
CA LEU A 13 -0.37 4.06 -2.50
C LEU A 13 -0.95 3.10 -3.54
N ILE A 14 -0.18 2.80 -4.59
CA ILE A 14 -0.64 2.01 -5.74
C ILE A 14 0.01 0.64 -5.71
N ASP A 15 -0.83 -0.40 -5.72
CA ASP A 15 -0.47 -1.79 -5.99
C ASP A 15 0.66 -2.37 -5.12
N MET A 16 0.85 -1.81 -3.93
CA MET A 16 1.74 -2.36 -2.89
C MET A 16 1.10 -3.59 -2.24
N GLN A 17 1.06 -4.68 -3.02
CA GLN A 17 0.46 -5.96 -2.69
C GLN A 17 1.53 -7.05 -2.69
N GLN A 18 1.28 -8.16 -1.99
CA GLN A 18 2.20 -9.31 -1.92
C GLN A 18 2.56 -9.90 -3.30
N GLY A 19 1.70 -9.70 -4.32
CA GLY A 19 2.02 -10.09 -5.69
C GLY A 19 3.24 -9.39 -6.29
N MET A 20 3.70 -8.29 -5.70
CA MET A 20 4.93 -7.59 -6.09
C MET A 20 6.20 -8.22 -5.48
N ALA A 21 6.07 -9.19 -4.59
CA ALA A 21 7.18 -9.92 -3.97
C ALA A 21 7.44 -11.28 -4.63
N THR A 22 6.70 -11.62 -5.70
CA THR A 22 6.88 -12.89 -6.41
C THR A 22 8.00 -12.80 -7.43
N GLU A 23 8.57 -13.94 -7.82
CA GLU A 23 9.66 -13.99 -8.81
C GLU A 23 9.22 -13.45 -10.17
N GLU A 24 7.94 -13.62 -10.54
CA GLU A 24 7.39 -13.13 -11.81
C GLU A 24 7.38 -11.59 -11.91
N ALA A 25 7.43 -10.89 -10.78
CA ALA A 25 7.54 -9.43 -10.74
C ALA A 25 8.95 -8.94 -11.14
N GLY A 26 9.94 -9.83 -11.21
CA GLY A 26 11.31 -9.53 -11.60
C GLY A 26 12.14 -8.86 -10.49
N GLU A 27 13.38 -8.52 -10.83
CA GLU A 27 14.31 -7.89 -9.87
C GLU A 27 13.90 -6.46 -9.54
N ARG A 28 14.06 -6.11 -8.26
CA ARG A 28 13.73 -4.79 -7.74
C ARG A 28 14.90 -3.82 -7.87
N ASN A 29 14.62 -2.61 -8.33
CA ASN A 29 15.59 -1.50 -8.36
C ASN A 29 15.56 -0.60 -7.11
N ASN A 30 14.51 -0.71 -6.28
CA ASN A 30 14.35 0.05 -5.04
C ASN A 30 14.05 -0.89 -3.86
N PRO A 31 15.10 -1.43 -3.20
CA PRO A 31 14.95 -2.38 -2.10
C PRO A 31 14.44 -1.74 -0.79
N GLN A 32 14.39 -0.41 -0.70
CA GLN A 32 13.91 0.31 0.47
C GLN A 32 12.50 0.89 0.29
N ALA A 33 11.82 0.56 -0.82
CA ALA A 33 10.53 1.15 -1.17
C ALA A 33 9.50 0.99 -0.04
N GLU A 34 9.35 -0.21 0.50
CA GLU A 34 8.39 -0.56 1.55
C GLU A 34 8.63 0.27 2.82
N THR A 35 9.90 0.38 3.26
CA THR A 35 10.28 1.20 4.42
C THR A 35 9.99 2.69 4.18
N ASN A 36 10.26 3.20 2.98
CA ASN A 36 9.99 4.59 2.64
C ASN A 36 8.48 4.88 2.56
N ILE A 37 7.70 3.94 2.00
CA ILE A 37 6.23 4.01 1.97
C ILE A 37 5.67 4.01 3.39
N GLN A 38 6.18 3.16 4.27
CA GLN A 38 5.77 3.14 5.67
C GLN A 38 6.02 4.48 6.37
N ARG A 39 7.19 5.10 6.14
CA ARG A 39 7.49 6.44 6.69
C ARG A 39 6.51 7.51 6.22
N LEU A 40 6.19 7.53 4.92
CA LEU A 40 5.18 8.45 4.37
C LEU A 40 3.81 8.19 4.97
N LEU A 41 3.38 6.93 5.02
CA LEU A 41 2.08 6.54 5.55
C LEU A 41 1.92 6.94 7.02
N THR A 42 2.95 6.74 7.85
CA THR A 42 2.95 7.17 9.25
C THR A 42 2.76 8.68 9.37
N VAL A 43 3.48 9.47 8.59
CA VAL A 43 3.37 10.95 8.63
C VAL A 43 1.98 11.41 8.19
N TRP A 44 1.41 10.82 7.13
CA TRP A 44 0.08 11.19 6.65
C TRP A 44 -1.02 10.85 7.67
N ARG A 45 -0.94 9.66 8.28
CA ARG A 45 -1.87 9.27 9.34
C ARG A 45 -1.76 10.17 10.57
N HIS A 46 -0.54 10.51 11.01
CA HIS A 46 -0.33 11.42 12.14
C HIS A 46 -0.87 12.83 11.86
N ARG A 47 -0.93 13.26 10.59
CA ARG A 47 -1.43 14.58 10.20
C ARG A 47 -2.92 14.60 9.87
N ASP A 48 -3.62 13.47 10.00
CA ASP A 48 -5.01 13.30 9.55
C ASP A 48 -5.22 13.74 8.08
N GLU A 49 -4.19 13.56 7.25
CA GLU A 49 -4.23 13.88 5.82
C GLU A 49 -4.80 12.69 5.03
N PRO A 50 -5.45 12.92 3.88
CA PRO A 50 -6.07 11.85 3.10
C PRO A 50 -5.06 10.77 2.67
N VAL A 51 -5.42 9.51 2.89
CA VAL A 51 -4.69 8.33 2.40
C VAL A 51 -5.61 7.48 1.53
N VAL A 52 -5.16 7.15 0.32
CA VAL A 52 -5.87 6.27 -0.61
C VAL A 52 -5.00 5.05 -0.93
N HIS A 53 -5.56 3.86 -0.73
CA HIS A 53 -4.94 2.61 -1.14
C HIS A 53 -5.61 2.11 -2.43
N VAL A 54 -4.82 2.01 -3.50
CA VAL A 54 -5.23 1.40 -4.77
C VAL A 54 -4.71 -0.03 -4.81
N ARG A 55 -5.55 -0.95 -5.30
CA ARG A 55 -5.22 -2.37 -5.41
C ARG A 55 -5.56 -2.88 -6.80
N HIS A 56 -4.62 -3.58 -7.41
CA HIS A 56 -4.85 -4.38 -8.59
C HIS A 56 -5.65 -5.63 -8.23
N LEU A 57 -6.65 -5.95 -9.04
CA LEU A 57 -7.46 -7.16 -8.88
C LEU A 57 -7.55 -7.89 -10.22
N SER A 58 -6.96 -9.08 -10.26
CA SER A 58 -7.04 -9.95 -11.43
C SER A 58 -8.20 -10.93 -11.33
N ARG A 59 -8.83 -11.21 -12.48
CA ARG A 59 -9.84 -12.27 -12.63
C ARG A 59 -9.23 -13.63 -12.94
N LEU A 60 -7.94 -13.68 -13.27
CA LEU A 60 -7.24 -14.93 -13.53
C LEU A 60 -6.94 -15.63 -12.20
N PRO A 61 -7.41 -16.87 -11.97
CA PRO A 61 -7.18 -17.59 -10.71
C PRO A 61 -5.71 -17.80 -10.38
N SER A 62 -4.85 -17.92 -11.39
CA SER A 62 -3.40 -18.09 -11.26
C SER A 62 -2.65 -16.78 -10.99
N SER A 63 -3.31 -15.63 -11.08
CA SER A 63 -2.64 -14.36 -10.87
C SER A 63 -2.30 -14.15 -9.40
N PRO A 64 -1.11 -13.61 -9.08
CA PRO A 64 -0.77 -13.22 -7.71
C PRO A 64 -1.61 -12.03 -7.19
N PHE A 65 -2.45 -11.44 -8.06
CA PHE A 65 -3.42 -10.40 -7.72
C PHE A 65 -4.87 -10.92 -7.71
N CYS A 66 -5.09 -12.23 -7.77
CA CYS A 66 -6.43 -12.80 -7.69
C CYS A 66 -6.99 -12.71 -6.26
N ARG A 67 -8.32 -12.63 -6.13
CA ARG A 67 -9.00 -12.58 -4.83
C ARG A 67 -8.72 -13.79 -3.94
N SER A 68 -8.60 -14.99 -4.51
CA SER A 68 -8.35 -16.23 -3.76
C SER A 68 -6.92 -16.31 -3.24
N PHE A 69 -5.97 -15.60 -3.85
CA PHE A 69 -4.58 -15.51 -3.39
C PHE A 69 -4.49 -15.05 -1.92
N TYR A 70 -5.53 -14.35 -1.44
CA TYR A 70 -5.67 -13.85 -0.07
C TYR A 70 -6.29 -14.84 0.95
N HIS A 71 -6.42 -16.13 0.65
CA HIS A 71 -6.93 -17.13 1.61
C HIS A 71 -5.82 -17.97 2.27
N SER A 72 -4.54 -17.67 2.01
CA SER A 72 -3.44 -18.22 2.78
C SER A 72 -3.38 -17.56 4.17
N PRO A 73 -3.07 -18.27 5.27
CA PRO A 73 -2.90 -17.66 6.61
C PRO A 73 -1.80 -16.57 6.68
N LEU A 74 -1.05 -16.37 5.60
CA LEU A 74 -0.12 -15.24 5.39
C LEU A 74 -0.81 -13.97 4.82
N SER A 75 -2.13 -13.98 4.62
CA SER A 75 -2.82 -12.98 3.80
C SER A 75 -3.24 -11.67 4.51
N ILE A 76 -3.02 -11.52 5.82
CA ILE A 76 -3.35 -10.25 6.48
C ILE A 76 -2.13 -9.31 6.60
N SER A 77 -0.90 -9.76 6.32
CA SER A 77 0.25 -8.88 6.49
C SER A 77 0.78 -8.36 5.17
N CYS A 78 0.28 -7.21 4.72
CA CYS A 78 1.16 -6.22 4.12
C CYS A 78 1.46 -5.18 5.21
N VAL A 79 2.49 -5.46 6.02
CA VAL A 79 3.34 -4.50 6.77
C VAL A 79 2.66 -3.39 7.59
N ALA A 80 1.42 -3.58 8.05
CA ALA A 80 0.71 -2.61 8.89
C ALA A 80 -0.05 -3.26 10.06
N SER A 81 0.42 -4.40 10.58
CA SER A 81 -0.19 -5.06 11.75
C SER A 81 0.72 -5.23 12.96
N THR A 82 1.85 -4.53 13.03
CA THR A 82 2.68 -4.52 14.27
C THR A 82 2.50 -3.27 15.12
N VAL A 83 1.63 -2.32 14.77
CA VAL A 83 1.25 -1.27 15.71
C VAL A 83 -0.24 -1.02 15.56
N GLY A 84 -1.01 -1.52 16.52
CA GLY A 84 -2.36 -1.01 16.75
C GLY A 84 -2.23 0.39 17.33
N LEU A 85 -2.25 1.39 16.44
CA LEU A 85 -2.54 2.80 16.67
C LEU A 85 -3.05 3.39 15.35
#